data_AF-A0AAD5YYR9-F1
#
_entry.id   AF-A0AAD5YYR9-F1
#
_cell.length_a   1.000
_cell.length_b   1.000
_cell.length_c   1.000
_cell.angle_alpha   90.00
_cell.angle_beta   90.00
_cell.angle_gamma   90.00
#
_symmetry.space_group_name_H-M   'P 1'
#
loop_
_entity.id
_entity.type
_entity.pdbx_description
1 polymer ?
#
loop_
_entity_poly.entity_id
_entity_poly.type
_entity_poly.pdbx_seq_one_letter_code
_entity_poly.pdbx_strand_id
1 'polypeptide(L)'
;MKASAIRLVRIIPRKALDPAAVKVVDAPAPQTQDLRQPTVLQLLQQQREAAGAEWPKNIRIEPVVKKGEYRPVQAEVRTQLKKMLRER
;
A
#
# COMPACT_ATOMS: atom_id res chain seq x y z
N MET A 1 -9.89 -35.19 33.04
CA MET A 1 -10.57 -35.75 31.84
C MET A 1 -9.65 -35.60 30.63
N LYS A 2 -9.18 -36.69 30.02
CA LYS A 2 -8.35 -36.65 28.80
C LYS A 2 -9.24 -36.53 27.57
N ALA A 3 -8.89 -35.64 26.65
CA ALA A 3 -9.57 -35.55 25.35
C ALA A 3 -9.33 -36.85 24.56
N SER A 4 -10.40 -37.51 24.12
CA SER A 4 -10.32 -38.69 23.23
C SER A 4 -10.38 -38.24 21.78
N ALA A 5 -9.76 -39.00 20.86
CA ALA A 5 -9.68 -38.66 19.44
C ALA A 5 -11.05 -38.41 18.78
N ILE A 6 -12.10 -39.09 19.24
CA ILE A 6 -13.49 -38.92 18.77
C ILE A 6 -14.04 -37.52 19.09
N ARG A 7 -13.54 -36.86 20.16
CA ARG A 7 -13.94 -35.50 20.53
C ARG A 7 -13.19 -34.42 19.74
N LEU A 8 -12.18 -34.78 18.94
CA LEU A 8 -11.42 -33.84 18.10
C LEU A 8 -12.03 -33.66 16.71
N VAL A 9 -12.97 -34.53 16.31
CA VAL A 9 -13.56 -34.51 14.97
C VAL A 9 -15.08 -34.45 15.08
N ARG A 10 -15.68 -33.40 14.52
CA ARG A 10 -17.13 -33.25 14.41
C ARG A 10 -17.55 -33.46 12.96
N ILE A 11 -18.29 -34.53 12.70
CA ILE A 11 -18.86 -34.80 11.38
C ILE A 11 -20.16 -34.01 11.27
N ILE A 12 -20.22 -33.06 10.34
CA ILE A 12 -21.41 -32.27 10.05
C ILE A 12 -21.97 -32.75 8.70
N PRO A 13 -23.26 -33.16 8.62
CA PRO A 13 -23.85 -33.59 7.36
C PRO A 13 -23.94 -32.41 6.38
N ARG A 14 -23.59 -32.64 5.11
CA ARG A 14 -23.58 -31.60 4.07
C ARG A 14 -24.91 -30.86 3.91
N LYS A 15 -26.04 -31.54 4.17
CA LYS A 15 -27.39 -30.95 4.11
C LYS A 15 -27.64 -29.87 5.19
N ALA A 16 -26.87 -29.89 6.28
CA ALA A 16 -26.96 -28.88 7.35
C ALA A 16 -26.10 -27.64 7.06
N LEU A 17 -25.30 -27.66 5.99
CA LEU A 17 -24.59 -26.49 5.49
C LEU A 17 -25.51 -25.80 4.47
N ASP A 18 -26.04 -24.63 4.82
CA ASP A 18 -26.72 -23.78 3.86
C ASP A 18 -25.68 -22.82 3.23
N PRO A 19 -25.21 -23.07 2.00
CA PRO A 19 -24.22 -22.22 1.35
C PRO A 19 -24.76 -20.82 1.03
N ALA A 20 -26.09 -20.62 1.03
CA ALA A 20 -26.71 -19.31 0.79
C ALA A 20 -26.85 -18.50 2.09
N ALA A 21 -26.84 -19.14 3.26
CA ALA A 21 -26.90 -18.46 4.56
C ALA A 21 -25.53 -17.96 5.06
N VAL A 22 -24.43 -18.44 4.48
CA VAL A 22 -23.07 -18.06 4.90
C VAL A 22 -22.60 -16.87 4.06
N LYS A 23 -22.44 -15.72 4.71
CA LYS A 23 -21.77 -14.56 4.12
C LYS A 23 -20.29 -14.92 3.90
N VAL A 24 -19.95 -15.29 2.66
CA VAL A 24 -18.55 -15.45 2.25
C VAL A 24 -17.92 -14.06 2.26
N VAL A 25 -16.97 -13.84 3.18
CA VAL A 25 -16.18 -12.62 3.20
C VAL A 25 -15.06 -12.79 2.20
N ASP A 26 -14.96 -11.87 1.25
CA ASP A 26 -13.89 -11.87 0.26
C ASP A 26 -12.51 -11.80 0.94
N ALA A 27 -11.52 -12.38 0.28
CA ALA A 27 -10.14 -12.26 0.73
C ALA A 27 -9.73 -10.77 0.78
N PRO A 28 -8.93 -10.35 1.78
CA PRO A 28 -8.45 -8.98 1.85
C PRO A 28 -7.65 -8.63 0.58
N ALA A 29 -7.77 -7.38 0.14
CA ALA A 29 -7.05 -6.90 -1.02
C ALA A 29 -5.53 -7.08 -0.83
N PRO A 30 -4.80 -7.53 -1.86
CA PRO A 30 -3.35 -7.67 -1.77
C PRO A 30 -2.69 -6.30 -1.64
N GLN A 31 -1.71 -6.20 -0.74
CA GLN A 31 -0.94 -4.98 -0.44
C GLN A 31 -0.26 -4.36 -1.69
N THR A 32 -0.05 -5.15 -2.73
CA THR A 32 0.51 -4.67 -4.00
C THR A 32 -0.44 -3.76 -4.78
N GLN A 33 -1.72 -3.68 -4.42
CA GLN A 33 -2.65 -2.72 -5.02
C GLN A 33 -2.26 -1.27 -4.73
N ASP A 34 -1.61 -1.00 -3.60
CA ASP A 34 -1.12 0.34 -3.25
C ASP A 34 -0.08 0.84 -4.26
N LEU A 35 0.70 -0.07 -4.87
CA LEU A 35 1.70 0.26 -5.90
C LEU A 35 1.07 0.75 -7.21
N ARG A 36 -0.23 0.52 -7.41
CA ARG A 36 -0.97 0.96 -8.61
C ARG A 36 -1.59 2.35 -8.42
N GLN A 37 -1.60 2.88 -7.21
CA GLN A 37 -2.12 4.21 -6.95
C GLN A 37 -1.13 5.26 -7.45
N PRO A 38 -1.62 6.37 -8.03
CA PRO A 38 -0.75 7.44 -8.49
C PRO A 38 -0.03 8.09 -7.30
N THR A 39 1.26 8.37 -7.47
CA THR A 39 2.05 9.07 -6.45
C THR A 39 1.63 10.52 -6.32
N VAL A 40 1.94 11.16 -5.18
CA VAL A 40 1.63 12.59 -5.00
C VAL A 40 2.35 13.43 -6.05
N LEU A 41 3.59 13.05 -6.40
CA LEU A 41 4.34 13.68 -7.48
C LEU A 41 3.64 13.57 -8.84
N GLN A 42 3.08 12.40 -9.18
CA GLN A 42 2.35 12.20 -10.43
C GLN A 42 1.08 13.04 -10.47
N LEU A 43 0.34 13.10 -9.36
CA LEU A 43 -0.85 13.94 -9.26
C LEU A 43 -0.52 15.42 -9.44
N LEU A 44 0.55 15.92 -8.81
CA LEU A 44 0.98 17.32 -8.97
C LEU A 44 1.47 17.62 -10.39
N GLN A 45 2.13 16.67 -11.05
CA GLN A 45 2.54 16.81 -12.44
C GLN A 45 1.32 16.91 -13.36
N GLN A 46 0.34 16.03 -13.20
CA GLN A 46 -0.92 16.08 -13.95
C GLN A 46 -1.67 17.39 -13.72
N GLN A 47 -1.75 17.87 -12.47
CA GLN A 47 -2.40 19.14 -12.16
C GLN A 47 -1.66 20.33 -12.78
N ARG A 48 -0.32 20.32 -12.77
CA ARG A 48 0.49 21.36 -13.44
C ARG A 48 0.24 21.38 -14.94
N GLU A 49 0.21 20.21 -15.57
CA GLU A 49 -0.07 20.08 -17.00
C GLU A 49 -1.49 20.56 -17.34
N ALA A 50 -2.47 20.23 -16.50
CA ALA A 50 -3.86 20.67 -16.69
C ALA A 50 -4.04 22.18 -16.47
N ALA A 51 -3.37 22.77 -15.48
CA ALA A 51 -3.49 24.19 -15.14
C ALA A 51 -2.70 25.11 -16.09
N GLY A 52 -1.62 24.62 -16.70
CA GLY A 52 -0.81 25.38 -17.65
C GLY A 52 -0.35 26.74 -17.10
N ALA A 53 -0.89 27.84 -17.66
CA ALA A 53 -0.55 29.20 -17.25
C ALA A 53 -1.10 29.62 -15.88
N GLU A 54 -2.13 28.92 -15.37
CA GLU A 54 -2.73 29.20 -14.06
C GLU A 54 -2.01 28.49 -12.91
N TRP A 55 -0.96 27.70 -13.20
CA TRP A 55 -0.22 27.00 -12.16
C TRP A 55 0.44 27.98 -11.17
N PRO A 56 0.31 27.76 -9.86
CA PRO A 56 0.87 28.66 -8.86
C PRO A 56 2.40 28.78 -8.96
N LYS A 57 2.89 30.02 -9.14
CA LYS A 57 4.33 30.30 -9.28
C LYS A 57 5.15 29.95 -8.02
N ASN A 58 4.50 29.85 -6.87
CA ASN A 58 5.13 29.51 -5.59
C ASN A 58 5.36 28.00 -5.40
N ILE A 59 4.82 27.14 -6.27
CA ILE A 59 4.95 25.68 -6.14
C ILE A 59 5.92 25.15 -7.19
N ARG A 60 7.10 24.72 -6.72
CA ARG A 60 8.11 24.01 -7.53
C ARG A 60 8.01 22.50 -7.30
N ILE A 61 7.85 21.75 -8.38
CA ILE A 61 7.92 20.28 -8.37
C ILE A 61 9.37 19.87 -8.64
N GLU A 62 10.02 19.24 -7.66
CA GLU A 62 11.40 18.76 -7.79
C GLU A 62 11.50 17.35 -8.37
N PRO A 63 12.61 17.00 -9.05
CA PRO A 63 12.82 15.66 -9.56
C PRO A 63 13.10 14.66 -8.44
N VAL A 64 12.74 13.39 -8.68
CA VAL A 64 12.99 12.30 -7.73
C VAL A 64 14.48 12.04 -7.57
N VAL A 65 14.96 12.11 -6.33
CA VAL A 65 16.37 11.88 -5.99
C VAL A 65 16.71 10.38 -6.09
N LYS A 66 17.61 10.03 -7.02
CA LYS A 66 18.04 8.65 -7.26
C LYS A 66 19.02 8.16 -6.21
N LYS A 67 19.14 6.84 -6.05
CA LYS A 67 20.10 6.20 -5.11
C LYS A 67 21.54 6.69 -5.27
N GLY A 68 21.96 7.01 -6.49
CA GLY A 68 23.31 7.51 -6.81
C GLY A 68 23.63 8.87 -6.16
N GLU A 69 22.64 9.75 -6.06
CA GLU A 69 22.79 11.09 -5.49
C GLU A 69 23.09 11.08 -3.99
N TYR A 70 22.74 9.98 -3.31
CA TYR A 70 23.05 9.83 -1.89
C TYR A 70 24.48 9.38 -1.63
N ARG A 71 25.24 8.93 -2.65
CA ARG A 71 26.62 8.43 -2.50
C ARG A 71 27.56 9.41 -1.76
N PRO A 72 27.62 10.71 -2.12
CA PRO A 72 28.48 11.67 -1.42
C PRO A 72 27.96 12.07 -0.03
N VAL A 73 26.71 11.74 0.30
CA VAL A 73 26.12 12.10 1.60
C VAL A 73 26.66 11.19 2.70
N GLN A 74 27.02 11.81 3.84
CA GLN A 74 27.45 11.12 5.05
C GLN A 74 26.44 10.03 5.47
N ALA A 75 26.95 8.88 5.91
CA ALA A 75 26.12 7.70 6.18
C ALA A 75 25.05 7.95 7.26
N GLU A 76 25.39 8.74 8.28
CA GLU A 76 24.54 9.04 9.44
C GLU A 76 23.25 9.79 9.03
N VAL A 77 23.36 10.76 8.12
CA VAL A 77 22.22 11.57 7.65
C VAL A 77 21.45 10.94 6.49
N ARG A 78 22.05 9.97 5.78
CA ARG A 78 21.43 9.36 4.59
C ARG A 78 20.07 8.72 4.90
N THR A 79 19.93 8.06 6.05
CA THR A 79 18.68 7.40 6.46
C THR A 79 17.58 8.43 6.71
N GLN A 80 17.91 9.54 7.37
CA GLN A 80 16.97 10.62 7.64
C GLN A 80 16.51 11.29 6.33
N LEU A 81 17.42 11.60 5.42
CA LEU A 81 17.08 12.21 4.14
C LEU A 81 16.17 11.33 3.29
N LYS A 82 16.44 10.02 3.22
CA LYS A 82 15.56 9.08 2.52
C LYS A 82 14.16 9.03 3.13
N LYS A 83 14.05 9.16 4.45
CA LYS A 83 12.76 9.19 5.14
C LYS A 83 11.99 10.48 4.83
N MET A 84 12.68 11.62 4.72
CA MET A 84 12.06 12.91 4.38
C MET A 84 11.57 12.96 2.93
N LEU A 85 12.29 12.31 2.02
CA LEU A 85 11.97 12.28 0.58
C LEU A 85 11.03 11.14 0.18
N ARG A 86 10.64 10.29 1.14
CA ARG A 86 9.67 9.22 0.89
C ARG A 86 8.26 9.79 1.00
N GLU A 87 7.45 9.54 -0.01
CA GLU A 87 6.02 9.86 0.02
C GLU A 87 5.32 9.08 1.15
N ARG A 88 4.38 9.75 1.82
CA ARG A 88 3.61 9.18 2.93
C ARG A 88 2.35 8.49 2.45
#